data_AF-E2BIN3-F1
#
_entry.id   AF-E2BIN3-F1
#
_cell.length_a   1.000
_cell.length_b   1.000
_cell.length_c   1.000
_cell.angle_alpha   90.00
_cell.angle_beta   90.00
_cell.angle_gamma   90.00
#
_symmetry.space_group_name_H-M   'P 1'
#
loop_
_entity.id
_entity.type
_entity.pdbx_description
1 polymer ?
#
loop_
_entity_poly.entity_id
_entity_poly.type
_entity_poly.pdbx_seq_one_letter_code
_entity_poly.pdbx_strand_id
1 'polypeptide(L)'
;MNDNFTDPFNNIADDYKEINIEELKSLTKNINDLEENKDEDEDEDNIKYEIKEECKEKQNTKKHQKSMKKEKIMSNKKCYVPGMRKLPSQFVRNSSLNATQHAMCSRVLLRLSNYEVTPTLAEEKTELECYMALQKTISTEQNKFLTLAKKIWDDSAPWPIKYNVYIELRWGKKMFELKKLPRYYVETSNVPFSLNKDIIVKFISCLQKQGTFSEVVLPKLDKPYFLEIDSKILFRKYPPSLSSTLPHFKLPVSEDTYCTNLAESTKVDLVISSSGLKCLLNNIALDFPNSWAIPVVIKSHHEKNIVYIDKKLPPTGATSLQKNTWVYKYILRHCLVPTEVASVSTEVISSDGKTFAEEDKIVEENESMTEVHETLSEISNPSKSFDETHLEKSPSSLINKQENVTYNLFTIGPMESQNQCKLIKDSPKEYQILVRTKTDCVQALPNGQLQLLMLAPKLEHQLALGAEAATLEESLEQWTSLMFRPDTSLARVRIAAESGEIIQIERHTVMSLSAEIQRLYKIKVKDSLAILHNVIEKLSCLTPGRYLMRYTAQHGPFAYVYKETDECG
;
A
#
# COMPACT_ATOMS: atom_id res chain seq x y z
N MET A 1 -30.40 6.17 -31.48
CA MET A 1 -29.94 6.73 -30.19
C MET A 1 -30.48 5.80 -29.12
N ASN A 2 -29.67 4.82 -28.69
CA ASN A 2 -30.04 3.87 -27.65
C ASN A 2 -28.89 3.85 -26.65
N ASP A 3 -29.10 4.40 -25.45
CA ASP A 3 -28.13 4.31 -24.36
C ASP A 3 -28.25 2.94 -23.68
N ASN A 4 -27.47 1.98 -24.16
CA ASN A 4 -27.39 0.65 -23.57
C ASN A 4 -26.50 0.69 -22.30
N PHE A 5 -27.07 1.10 -21.17
CA PHE A 5 -26.47 0.83 -19.86
C PHE A 5 -27.02 -0.50 -19.31
N THR A 6 -26.15 -1.51 -19.24
CA THR A 6 -26.46 -2.83 -18.66
C THR A 6 -26.07 -2.87 -17.18
N ASP A 7 -26.91 -3.49 -16.35
CA ASP A 7 -26.66 -3.68 -14.92
C ASP A 7 -25.32 -4.42 -14.66
N PRO A 8 -24.40 -3.86 -13.85
CA PRO A 8 -23.10 -4.47 -13.55
C PRO A 8 -23.17 -5.71 -12.63
N PHE A 9 -24.33 -6.08 -12.08
CA PHE A 9 -24.51 -7.27 -11.22
C PHE A 9 -25.20 -8.45 -11.92
N ASN A 10 -25.54 -8.30 -13.21
CA ASN A 10 -26.25 -9.33 -13.94
C ASN A 10 -25.38 -10.62 -14.08
N ASN A 11 -26.00 -11.78 -13.85
CA ASN A 11 -25.40 -13.14 -13.81
C ASN A 11 -24.60 -13.56 -12.54
N ILE A 12 -24.47 -12.75 -11.48
CA ILE A 12 -23.73 -13.16 -10.26
C ILE A 12 -24.33 -14.37 -9.51
N ALA A 13 -25.54 -14.80 -9.89
CA ALA A 13 -26.21 -15.98 -9.35
C ALA A 13 -25.62 -17.33 -9.83
N ASP A 14 -24.81 -17.33 -10.90
CA ASP A 14 -24.12 -18.54 -11.37
C ASP A 14 -22.80 -18.81 -10.62
N ASP A 15 -22.16 -17.76 -10.08
CA ASP A 15 -20.82 -17.83 -9.46
C ASP A 15 -20.77 -18.55 -8.10
N TYR A 16 -21.92 -18.75 -7.42
CA TYR A 16 -21.97 -19.14 -6.00
C TYR A 16 -22.93 -20.29 -5.64
N LYS A 17 -23.21 -21.20 -6.58
CA LYS A 17 -24.12 -22.35 -6.37
C LYS A 17 -23.68 -23.38 -5.31
N GLU A 18 -22.46 -23.28 -4.79
CA GLU A 18 -21.84 -24.28 -3.91
C GLU A 18 -21.52 -23.78 -2.48
N ILE A 19 -21.97 -22.57 -2.09
CA ILE A 19 -21.76 -22.06 -0.72
C ILE A 19 -22.89 -22.54 0.21
N ASN A 20 -22.54 -23.20 1.31
CA ASN A 20 -23.50 -23.64 2.34
C ASN A 20 -24.00 -22.47 3.20
N ILE A 21 -25.29 -22.20 3.13
CA ILE A 21 -25.97 -21.08 3.80
C ILE A 21 -26.24 -21.37 5.29
N GLU A 22 -26.15 -22.63 5.73
CA GLU A 22 -26.58 -23.03 7.09
C GLU A 22 -25.56 -22.68 8.18
N GLU A 23 -24.25 -22.73 7.87
CA GLU A 23 -23.20 -22.35 8.84
C GLU A 23 -23.29 -20.86 9.23
N LEU A 24 -23.57 -19.98 8.27
CA LEU A 24 -23.69 -18.52 8.50
C LEU A 24 -24.79 -18.17 9.50
N LYS A 25 -25.93 -18.90 9.49
CA LYS A 25 -27.06 -18.66 10.41
C LYS A 25 -26.72 -18.95 11.87
N SER A 26 -25.66 -19.72 12.14
CA SER A 26 -25.24 -20.04 13.51
C SER A 26 -24.56 -18.87 14.22
N LEU A 27 -23.86 -17.99 13.50
CA LEU A 27 -23.17 -16.84 14.09
C LEU A 27 -24.15 -15.74 14.51
N THR A 28 -25.16 -15.45 13.69
CA THR A 28 -26.07 -14.31 13.91
C THR A 28 -26.86 -14.41 15.21
N LYS A 29 -27.21 -15.64 15.62
CA LYS A 29 -28.10 -15.86 16.77
C LYS A 29 -27.48 -15.44 18.11
N ASN A 30 -26.15 -15.44 18.24
CA ASN A 30 -25.45 -15.13 19.48
C ASN A 30 -25.29 -13.62 19.76
N ILE A 31 -25.83 -12.75 18.89
CA ILE A 31 -25.66 -11.28 18.98
C ILE A 31 -26.89 -10.60 19.61
N ASN A 32 -28.09 -11.16 19.43
CA ASN A 32 -29.34 -10.50 19.82
C ASN A 32 -29.60 -10.50 21.35
N ASP A 33 -28.99 -11.43 22.10
CA ASP A 33 -29.25 -11.65 23.53
C ASP A 33 -28.67 -10.55 24.47
N LEU A 34 -28.32 -9.37 23.95
CA LEU A 34 -27.57 -8.32 24.66
C LEU A 34 -28.19 -6.91 24.66
N GLU A 35 -29.29 -6.64 23.93
CA GLU A 35 -29.83 -5.27 23.80
C GLU A 35 -31.21 -5.03 24.45
N GLU A 36 -31.90 -6.06 24.94
CA GLU A 36 -33.16 -5.87 25.70
C GLU A 36 -32.90 -5.43 27.15
N ASN A 37 -33.01 -4.12 27.46
CA ASN A 37 -33.46 -3.54 28.75
C ASN A 37 -33.31 -1.99 28.77
N LYS A 38 -34.38 -1.20 28.51
CA LYS A 38 -34.75 0.09 29.19
C LYS A 38 -35.86 0.92 28.52
N ASP A 39 -36.97 1.07 29.25
CA ASP A 39 -38.10 2.02 29.09
C ASP A 39 -38.75 2.21 30.51
N GLU A 40 -39.76 3.05 30.80
CA GLU A 40 -40.39 4.19 30.09
C GLU A 40 -39.82 5.56 30.60
N ASP A 41 -40.48 6.53 31.29
CA ASP A 41 -41.81 6.75 31.92
C ASP A 41 -42.04 8.30 32.10
N GLU A 42 -43.28 8.81 32.32
CA GLU A 42 -43.65 10.25 32.13
C GLU A 42 -44.38 11.01 33.31
N ASP A 43 -44.17 12.34 33.37
CA ASP A 43 -45.10 13.47 33.70
C ASP A 43 -45.74 13.79 35.11
N GLU A 44 -46.41 14.97 35.13
CA GLU A 44 -47.31 15.66 36.12
C GLU A 44 -46.80 16.65 37.24
N ASP A 45 -46.75 17.94 36.86
CA ASP A 45 -47.43 19.15 37.40
C ASP A 45 -47.50 19.59 38.92
N ASN A 46 -46.79 20.71 39.22
CA ASN A 46 -47.37 22.02 39.66
C ASN A 46 -47.70 22.36 41.17
N ILE A 47 -47.95 23.67 41.40
CA ILE A 47 -48.45 24.39 42.61
C ILE A 47 -47.39 24.84 43.66
N LYS A 48 -47.76 25.83 44.51
CA LYS A 48 -46.92 26.90 45.08
C LYS A 48 -47.52 27.46 46.38
N TYR A 49 -46.72 27.75 47.44
CA TYR A 49 -46.79 28.97 48.30
C TYR A 49 -45.83 28.95 49.52
N GLU A 50 -45.67 30.15 50.09
CA GLU A 50 -44.95 30.71 51.25
C GLU A 50 -45.26 30.07 52.65
N ILE A 51 -44.61 30.31 53.81
CA ILE A 51 -43.49 31.19 54.27
C ILE A 51 -42.91 30.73 55.65
N LYS A 52 -41.62 31.04 55.96
CA LYS A 52 -40.93 30.94 57.31
C LYS A 52 -40.82 29.53 57.95
N GLU A 53 -39.99 29.26 58.97
CA GLU A 53 -39.13 30.11 59.82
C GLU A 53 -37.69 29.54 60.03
N GLU A 54 -36.93 30.02 61.04
CA GLU A 54 -35.47 30.21 60.95
C GLU A 54 -34.50 29.08 61.43
N CYS A 55 -33.33 29.09 60.81
CA CYS A 55 -31.99 28.86 61.40
C CYS A 55 -31.60 27.50 62.04
N LYS A 56 -30.89 26.68 61.24
CA LYS A 56 -29.49 26.27 61.51
C LYS A 56 -28.76 25.84 60.22
N GLU A 57 -27.49 25.47 60.34
CA GLU A 57 -26.64 24.80 59.32
C GLU A 57 -26.26 25.56 58.02
N LYS A 58 -25.68 26.75 58.15
CA LYS A 58 -24.84 27.34 57.08
C LYS A 58 -23.49 26.60 56.92
N GLN A 59 -23.45 25.32 56.50
CA GLN A 59 -22.19 24.68 56.06
C GLN A 59 -22.29 23.33 55.29
N ASN A 60 -22.91 23.27 54.09
CA ASN A 60 -22.60 22.17 53.14
C ASN A 60 -22.84 22.44 51.64
N THR A 61 -23.68 23.40 51.26
CA THR A 61 -24.13 23.66 49.87
C THR A 61 -23.08 24.22 48.90
N LYS A 62 -21.78 24.22 49.24
CA LYS A 62 -20.67 24.60 48.32
C LYS A 62 -19.86 23.42 47.73
N LYS A 63 -20.16 22.16 48.10
CA LYS A 63 -19.51 20.99 47.46
C LYS A 63 -20.29 20.42 46.27
N HIS A 64 -21.61 20.20 46.35
CA HIS A 64 -22.36 19.55 45.26
C HIS A 64 -22.48 20.37 43.95
N GLN A 65 -22.60 21.71 44.02
CA GLN A 65 -22.59 22.53 42.79
C GLN A 65 -21.21 22.57 42.09
N LYS A 66 -20.16 21.96 42.67
CA LYS A 66 -18.84 21.77 42.04
C LYS A 66 -18.61 20.37 41.46
N SER A 67 -19.38 19.34 41.85
CA SER A 67 -19.32 18.02 41.19
C SER A 67 -20.09 18.05 39.86
N MET A 68 -21.36 18.47 39.88
CA MET A 68 -22.19 18.52 38.67
C MET A 68 -21.65 19.45 37.58
N LYS A 69 -20.87 20.48 37.93
CA LYS A 69 -20.15 21.31 36.95
C LYS A 69 -18.86 20.69 36.41
N LYS A 70 -18.25 19.70 37.07
CA LYS A 70 -17.17 18.89 36.48
C LYS A 70 -17.74 17.81 35.56
N GLU A 71 -18.83 17.16 35.94
CA GLU A 71 -19.46 16.10 35.15
C GLU A 71 -20.05 16.64 33.83
N LYS A 72 -20.75 17.79 33.84
CA LYS A 72 -21.20 18.48 32.62
C LYS A 72 -20.07 19.11 31.78
N ILE A 73 -18.82 19.05 32.23
CA ILE A 73 -17.62 19.41 31.45
C ILE A 73 -16.94 18.15 30.89
N MET A 74 -17.03 17.01 31.58
CA MET A 74 -16.54 15.72 31.08
C MET A 74 -17.37 15.17 29.92
N SER A 75 -18.69 15.39 29.92
CA SER A 75 -19.61 14.93 28.86
C SER A 75 -19.42 15.61 27.50
N ASN A 76 -18.53 16.61 27.39
CA ASN A 76 -18.31 17.40 26.17
C ASN A 76 -16.94 17.15 25.52
N LYS A 77 -16.24 16.07 25.89
CA LYS A 77 -15.18 15.50 25.06
C LYS A 77 -15.80 15.01 23.74
N LYS A 78 -15.57 15.74 22.65
CA LYS A 78 -15.91 15.26 21.30
C LYS A 78 -15.30 13.87 21.09
N CYS A 79 -16.10 12.93 20.61
CA CYS A 79 -15.58 11.63 20.22
C CYS A 79 -14.48 11.81 19.17
N TYR A 80 -13.39 11.05 19.30
CA TYR A 80 -12.33 11.07 18.30
C TYR A 80 -12.83 10.38 17.03
N VAL A 81 -12.62 11.05 15.89
CA VAL A 81 -12.92 10.49 14.56
C VAL A 81 -11.62 10.58 13.76
N PRO A 82 -11.03 9.45 13.34
CA PRO A 82 -9.80 9.42 12.56
C PRO A 82 -9.86 10.33 11.32
N GLY A 83 -8.77 11.05 11.05
CA GLY A 83 -8.66 11.94 9.89
C GLY A 83 -9.57 13.18 9.87
N MET A 84 -10.50 13.33 10.81
CA MET A 84 -11.37 14.51 10.87
C MET A 84 -10.55 15.76 11.17
N ARG A 85 -10.59 16.75 10.27
CA ARG A 85 -9.93 18.06 10.40
C ARG A 85 -10.94 19.19 10.20
N LYS A 86 -10.60 20.40 10.65
CA LYS A 86 -11.37 21.60 10.32
C LYS A 86 -11.00 22.07 8.90
N LEU A 87 -12.00 22.35 8.07
CA LEU A 87 -11.81 23.07 6.80
C LEU A 87 -11.16 24.45 7.04
N PRO A 88 -10.18 24.88 6.22
CA PRO A 88 -9.60 26.23 6.31
C PRO A 88 -10.62 27.35 6.06
N SER A 89 -11.65 27.07 5.25
CA SER A 89 -12.77 27.97 4.97
C SER A 89 -14.10 27.24 5.18
N GLN A 90 -15.12 27.92 5.69
CA GLN A 90 -16.46 27.34 5.79
C GLN A 90 -17.00 26.98 4.40
N PHE A 91 -17.53 25.76 4.26
CA PHE A 91 -18.24 25.35 3.05
C PHE A 91 -19.53 26.17 2.92
N VAL A 92 -19.82 26.68 1.72
CA VAL A 92 -20.76 27.81 1.51
C VAL A 92 -22.22 27.50 1.90
N ARG A 93 -22.59 26.21 2.02
CA ARG A 93 -23.95 25.77 2.35
C ARG A 93 -23.93 24.38 2.98
N ASN A 94 -24.73 24.15 4.03
CA ASN A 94 -25.00 22.80 4.53
C ASN A 94 -25.61 21.89 3.43
N SER A 95 -25.44 20.57 3.55
CA SER A 95 -26.09 19.61 2.65
C SER A 95 -27.61 19.79 2.65
N SER A 96 -28.24 19.46 1.52
CA SER A 96 -29.69 19.32 1.41
C SER A 96 -30.23 18.00 1.99
N LEU A 97 -29.36 17.05 2.34
CA LEU A 97 -29.74 15.86 3.08
C LEU A 97 -29.88 16.18 4.58
N ASN A 98 -30.91 15.61 5.22
CA ASN A 98 -31.07 15.67 6.67
C ASN A 98 -30.25 14.57 7.37
N ALA A 99 -30.16 14.62 8.70
CA ALA A 99 -29.36 13.67 9.49
C ALA A 99 -29.79 12.20 9.28
N THR A 100 -31.11 11.94 9.18
CA THR A 100 -31.66 10.60 8.93
C THR A 100 -31.28 10.08 7.54
N GLN A 101 -31.33 10.94 6.52
CA GLN A 101 -30.89 10.62 5.16
C GLN A 101 -29.39 10.34 5.10
N HIS A 102 -28.56 11.14 5.78
CA HIS A 102 -27.12 10.87 5.90
C HIS A 102 -26.82 9.54 6.60
N ALA A 103 -27.56 9.20 7.66
CA ALA A 103 -27.41 7.93 8.37
C ALA A 103 -27.83 6.73 7.49
N MET A 104 -28.96 6.84 6.78
CA MET A 104 -29.41 5.83 5.82
C MET A 104 -28.40 5.64 4.68
N CYS A 105 -27.92 6.73 4.06
CA CYS A 105 -26.91 6.64 2.99
C CYS A 105 -25.61 6.01 3.49
N SER A 106 -25.20 6.29 4.74
CA SER A 106 -24.05 5.63 5.37
C SER A 106 -24.27 4.12 5.56
N ARG A 107 -25.46 3.69 6.01
CA ARG A 107 -25.81 2.26 6.13
C ARG A 107 -25.81 1.55 4.76
N VAL A 108 -26.45 2.14 3.76
CA VAL A 108 -26.50 1.58 2.39
C VAL A 108 -25.09 1.46 1.81
N LEU A 109 -24.25 2.49 1.96
CA LEU A 109 -22.85 2.43 1.50
C LEU A 109 -22.02 1.39 2.26
N LEU A 110 -22.27 1.16 3.56
CA LEU A 110 -21.61 0.11 4.33
C LEU A 110 -21.98 -1.29 3.83
N ARG A 111 -23.28 -1.61 3.68
CA ARG A 111 -23.74 -2.90 3.11
C ARG A 111 -23.12 -3.16 1.73
N LEU A 112 -23.18 -2.16 0.84
CA LEU A 112 -22.58 -2.21 -0.50
C LEU A 112 -21.05 -2.39 -0.48
N SER A 113 -20.36 -1.93 0.57
CA SER A 113 -18.91 -2.13 0.74
C SER A 113 -18.53 -3.49 1.34
N ASN A 114 -19.45 -4.13 2.07
CA ASN A 114 -19.26 -5.42 2.72
C ASN A 114 -19.64 -6.63 1.84
N TYR A 115 -20.13 -6.39 0.61
CA TYR A 115 -20.64 -7.43 -0.30
C TYR A 115 -21.86 -8.21 0.23
N GLU A 116 -22.73 -7.56 0.99
CA GLU A 116 -24.09 -8.07 1.29
C GLU A 116 -24.95 -7.86 0.04
N VAL A 117 -24.82 -8.79 -0.94
CA VAL A 117 -25.29 -8.63 -2.33
C VAL A 117 -26.81 -8.45 -2.46
N THR A 118 -27.61 -8.92 -1.48
CA THR A 118 -29.06 -8.72 -1.47
C THR A 118 -29.54 -8.12 -0.15
N PRO A 119 -30.26 -6.98 -0.15
CA PRO A 119 -31.03 -6.54 1.02
C PRO A 119 -32.08 -7.61 1.34
N THR A 120 -31.95 -8.22 2.51
CA THR A 120 -32.75 -9.40 2.90
C THR A 120 -34.06 -8.99 3.56
N LEU A 121 -34.01 -7.95 4.39
CA LEU A 121 -35.16 -7.35 5.07
C LEU A 121 -35.82 -6.28 4.17
N ALA A 122 -37.14 -6.09 4.33
CA ALA A 122 -37.90 -5.11 3.55
C ALA A 122 -37.39 -3.67 3.73
N GLU A 123 -36.94 -3.33 4.94
CA GLU A 123 -36.38 -2.02 5.28
C GLU A 123 -35.07 -1.72 4.53
N GLU A 124 -34.24 -2.73 4.28
CA GLU A 124 -32.99 -2.56 3.54
C GLU A 124 -33.25 -2.26 2.05
N LYS A 125 -34.38 -2.75 1.52
CA LYS A 125 -34.84 -2.46 0.16
C LYS A 125 -35.34 -1.03 0.05
N THR A 126 -36.18 -0.59 0.99
CA THR A 126 -36.67 0.80 0.99
C THR A 126 -35.55 1.81 1.26
N GLU A 127 -34.56 1.48 2.11
CA GLU A 127 -33.34 2.28 2.24
C GLU A 127 -32.56 2.37 0.92
N LEU A 128 -32.36 1.25 0.20
CA LEU A 128 -31.66 1.24 -1.08
C LEU A 128 -32.41 2.06 -2.15
N GLU A 129 -33.73 1.93 -2.24
CA GLU A 129 -34.59 2.73 -3.13
C GLU A 129 -34.50 4.24 -2.80
N CYS A 130 -34.55 4.60 -1.51
CA CYS A 130 -34.36 5.98 -1.06
C CYS A 130 -32.96 6.52 -1.39
N TYR A 131 -31.91 5.71 -1.26
CA TYR A 131 -30.55 6.07 -1.65
C TYR A 131 -30.46 6.33 -3.17
N MET A 132 -31.05 5.46 -4.00
CA MET A 132 -31.09 5.66 -5.45
C MET A 132 -31.86 6.94 -5.83
N ALA A 133 -32.99 7.23 -5.17
CA ALA A 133 -33.73 8.47 -5.38
C ALA A 133 -32.92 9.73 -5.00
N LEU A 134 -32.09 9.66 -3.95
CA LEU A 134 -31.20 10.75 -3.53
C LEU A 134 -29.92 10.87 -4.37
N GLN A 135 -29.57 9.84 -5.16
CA GLN A 135 -28.29 9.78 -5.89
C GLN A 135 -28.02 11.02 -6.75
N LYS A 136 -29.03 11.53 -7.47
CA LYS A 136 -28.91 12.75 -8.29
C LYS A 136 -28.56 14.00 -7.45
N THR A 137 -29.13 14.12 -6.25
CA THR A 137 -28.85 15.20 -5.30
C THR A 137 -27.43 15.06 -4.75
N ILE A 138 -27.07 13.85 -4.30
CA ILE A 138 -25.75 13.51 -3.77
C ILE A 138 -24.66 13.83 -4.80
N SER A 139 -24.81 13.38 -6.05
CA SER A 139 -23.86 13.67 -7.14
C SER A 139 -23.77 15.17 -7.45
N THR A 140 -24.87 15.90 -7.33
CA THR A 140 -24.89 17.37 -7.55
C THR A 140 -24.13 18.11 -6.44
N GLU A 141 -24.20 17.65 -5.19
CA GLU A 141 -23.44 18.23 -4.07
C GLU A 141 -21.97 17.82 -4.11
N GLN A 142 -21.67 16.55 -4.40
CA GLN A 142 -20.30 16.06 -4.59
C GLN A 142 -19.56 16.84 -5.68
N ASN A 143 -20.18 17.09 -6.84
CA ASN A 143 -19.57 17.88 -7.90
C ASN A 143 -19.28 19.33 -7.48
N LYS A 144 -20.19 19.97 -6.71
CA LYS A 144 -19.95 21.31 -6.13
C LYS A 144 -18.81 21.31 -5.12
N PHE A 145 -18.75 20.30 -4.25
CA PHE A 145 -17.66 20.13 -3.30
C PHE A 145 -16.32 19.91 -3.99
N LEU A 146 -16.26 19.01 -4.99
CA LEU A 146 -15.04 18.77 -5.79
C LEU A 146 -14.57 20.00 -6.55
N THR A 147 -15.50 20.85 -7.02
CA THR A 147 -15.17 22.13 -7.67
C THR A 147 -14.57 23.12 -6.68
N LEU A 148 -15.08 23.19 -5.44
CA LEU A 148 -14.49 24.03 -4.40
C LEU A 148 -13.14 23.48 -3.91
N ALA A 149 -13.04 22.17 -3.67
CA ALA A 149 -11.82 21.52 -3.25
C ALA A 149 -10.68 21.79 -4.24
N LYS A 150 -10.91 21.61 -5.55
CA LYS A 150 -9.96 21.96 -6.62
C LYS A 150 -9.58 23.45 -6.69
N LYS A 151 -10.38 24.36 -6.13
CA LYS A 151 -10.07 25.80 -6.06
C LYS A 151 -9.24 26.17 -4.82
N ILE A 152 -9.36 25.40 -3.74
CA ILE A 152 -8.68 25.63 -2.46
C ILE A 152 -7.42 24.77 -2.30
N TRP A 153 -7.31 23.70 -3.10
CA TRP A 153 -6.20 22.76 -3.10
C TRP A 153 -4.85 23.45 -3.30
N ASP A 154 -3.99 23.34 -2.29
CA ASP A 154 -2.66 23.95 -2.31
C ASP A 154 -1.59 22.97 -2.85
N ASP A 155 -1.30 23.06 -4.15
CA ASP A 155 -0.18 22.35 -4.80
C ASP A 155 1.21 22.90 -4.40
N SER A 156 1.28 24.06 -3.73
CA SER A 156 2.52 24.69 -3.26
C SER A 156 2.88 24.32 -1.81
N ALA A 157 1.99 23.61 -1.11
CA ALA A 157 2.16 23.22 0.29
C ALA A 157 3.52 22.51 0.53
N PRO A 158 4.40 23.05 1.40
CA PRO A 158 5.75 22.54 1.56
C PRO A 158 5.79 21.28 2.44
N TRP A 159 5.61 20.10 1.83
CA TRP A 159 5.70 18.82 2.52
C TRP A 159 7.16 18.47 2.87
N PRO A 160 7.56 18.49 4.16
CA PRO A 160 8.94 18.23 4.55
C PRO A 160 9.30 16.77 4.30
N ILE A 161 10.56 16.54 3.91
CA ILE A 161 11.08 15.19 3.64
C ILE A 161 11.45 14.53 4.98
N LYS A 162 10.62 13.59 5.43
CA LYS A 162 10.86 12.83 6.67
C LYS A 162 12.10 11.94 6.47
N TYR A 163 13.06 12.01 7.39
CA TYR A 163 14.33 11.24 7.35
C TYR A 163 15.16 11.45 6.06
N ASN A 164 15.34 12.71 5.63
CA ASN A 164 16.03 13.04 4.36
C ASN A 164 17.42 12.37 4.20
N VAL A 165 18.25 12.33 5.25
CA VAL A 165 19.58 11.67 5.21
C VAL A 165 19.49 10.17 4.84
N TYR A 166 18.48 9.46 5.38
CA TYR A 166 18.24 8.05 5.02
C TYR A 166 17.81 7.90 3.56
N ILE A 167 17.03 8.84 3.03
CA ILE A 167 16.64 8.88 1.61
C ILE A 167 17.84 9.18 0.72
N GLU A 168 18.72 10.10 1.10
CA GLU A 168 19.91 10.48 0.34
C GLU A 168 20.91 9.33 0.27
N LEU A 169 21.17 8.62 1.38
CA LEU A 169 21.99 7.41 1.36
C LEU A 169 21.34 6.28 0.52
N ARG A 170 20.00 6.11 0.62
CA ARG A 170 19.24 5.20 -0.27
C ARG A 170 19.33 5.59 -1.74
N TRP A 171 19.43 6.88 -2.05
CA TRP A 171 19.50 7.42 -3.41
C TRP A 171 20.92 7.30 -3.98
N GLY A 172 21.94 7.65 -3.19
CA GLY A 172 23.35 7.45 -3.48
C GLY A 172 23.63 5.99 -3.84
N LYS A 173 23.07 5.03 -3.10
CA LYS A 173 23.14 3.61 -3.50
C LYS A 173 22.53 3.35 -4.88
N LYS A 174 21.32 3.84 -5.20
CA LYS A 174 20.73 3.64 -6.54
C LYS A 174 21.63 4.22 -7.65
N MET A 175 22.31 5.34 -7.38
CA MET A 175 23.26 5.95 -8.31
C MET A 175 24.60 5.20 -8.39
N PHE A 176 25.02 4.51 -7.32
CA PHE A 176 26.15 3.58 -7.37
C PHE A 176 25.83 2.35 -8.23
N GLU A 177 24.66 1.74 -8.07
CA GLU A 177 24.23 0.64 -8.97
C GLU A 177 24.12 1.10 -10.43
N LEU A 178 23.65 2.33 -10.68
CA LEU A 178 23.61 2.93 -12.03
C LEU A 178 25.02 3.06 -12.66
N LYS A 179 26.04 3.41 -11.87
CA LYS A 179 27.44 3.50 -12.32
C LYS A 179 28.08 2.16 -12.68
N LYS A 180 27.48 1.02 -12.31
CA LYS A 180 27.95 -0.32 -12.71
C LYS A 180 27.47 -0.72 -14.11
N LEU A 181 26.54 0.01 -14.71
CA LEU A 181 26.04 -0.33 -16.03
C LEU A 181 27.09 -0.01 -17.12
N PRO A 182 27.08 -0.75 -18.25
CA PRO A 182 27.81 -0.41 -19.45
C PRO A 182 27.59 1.03 -19.90
N ARG A 183 28.64 1.63 -20.49
CA ARG A 183 28.64 3.05 -20.88
C ARG A 183 27.91 3.30 -22.21
N TYR A 184 27.96 2.34 -23.13
CA TYR A 184 27.45 2.47 -24.49
C TYR A 184 26.44 1.37 -24.81
N TYR A 185 25.45 1.74 -25.64
CA TYR A 185 24.27 0.94 -25.91
C TYR A 185 23.74 1.28 -27.32
N VAL A 186 23.51 0.28 -28.19
CA VAL A 186 22.97 0.46 -29.55
C VAL A 186 21.55 -0.05 -29.63
N GLU A 187 20.64 0.72 -30.23
CA GLU A 187 19.25 0.31 -30.45
C GLU A 187 19.18 -0.98 -31.28
N THR A 188 18.44 -1.97 -30.80
CA THR A 188 18.38 -3.32 -31.40
C THR A 188 16.96 -3.74 -31.74
N SER A 189 15.97 -3.36 -30.93
CA SER A 189 14.56 -3.65 -31.19
C SER A 189 13.63 -2.74 -30.39
N ASN A 190 12.32 -2.87 -30.60
CA ASN A 190 11.29 -2.26 -29.76
C ASN A 190 10.23 -3.28 -29.33
N VAL A 191 9.53 -2.94 -28.25
CA VAL A 191 8.43 -3.70 -27.66
C VAL A 191 7.17 -2.84 -27.71
N PRO A 192 6.11 -3.24 -28.45
CA PRO A 192 4.85 -2.53 -28.47
C PRO A 192 4.02 -2.83 -27.22
N PHE A 193 3.41 -1.80 -26.62
CA PHE A 193 2.48 -1.92 -25.50
C PHE A 193 1.03 -2.15 -25.97
N SER A 194 0.86 -2.89 -27.07
CA SER A 194 -0.44 -3.23 -27.64
C SER A 194 -1.22 -4.17 -26.71
N LEU A 195 -2.43 -3.75 -26.33
CA LEU A 195 -3.34 -4.45 -25.42
C LEU A 195 -4.21 -5.52 -26.10
N ASN A 196 -3.97 -5.80 -27.38
CA ASN A 196 -4.83 -6.56 -28.29
C ASN A 196 -4.85 -8.10 -28.02
N LYS A 197 -4.36 -8.55 -26.86
CA LYS A 197 -4.27 -9.96 -26.47
C LYS A 197 -4.98 -10.14 -25.12
N ASP A 198 -6.05 -10.93 -25.06
CA ASP A 198 -6.62 -11.36 -23.78
C ASP A 198 -5.69 -12.39 -23.13
N ILE A 199 -4.77 -11.89 -22.30
CA ILE A 199 -3.75 -12.66 -21.59
C ILE A 199 -4.19 -12.94 -20.15
N ILE A 200 -3.99 -14.17 -19.71
CA ILE A 200 -4.12 -14.60 -18.31
C ILE A 200 -2.77 -15.00 -17.73
N VAL A 201 -2.67 -14.91 -16.40
CA VAL A 201 -1.56 -15.45 -15.61
C VAL A 201 -2.12 -16.49 -14.65
N LYS A 202 -1.54 -17.69 -14.66
CA LYS A 202 -1.89 -18.80 -13.75
C LYS A 202 -0.73 -19.03 -12.79
N PHE A 203 -1.01 -19.16 -11.48
CA PHE A 203 -0.02 -19.61 -10.51
C PHE A 203 0.18 -21.12 -10.63
N ILE A 204 1.44 -21.58 -10.57
CA ILE A 204 1.79 -23.01 -10.59
C ILE A 204 2.19 -23.49 -9.18
N SER A 205 3.23 -22.87 -8.61
CA SER A 205 3.82 -23.32 -7.34
C SER A 205 4.76 -22.28 -6.73
N CYS A 206 5.01 -22.40 -5.43
CA CYS A 206 6.10 -21.68 -4.74
C CYS A 206 7.32 -22.61 -4.69
N LEU A 207 8.36 -22.31 -5.47
CA LEU A 207 9.56 -23.15 -5.58
C LEU A 207 10.46 -23.05 -4.36
N GLN A 208 10.55 -21.87 -3.76
CA GLN A 208 11.34 -21.61 -2.56
C GLN A 208 10.70 -20.51 -1.72
N LYS A 209 10.71 -20.69 -0.40
CA LYS A 209 10.33 -19.69 0.61
C LYS A 209 11.50 -19.49 1.57
N GLN A 210 11.69 -18.27 2.06
CA GLN A 210 12.68 -17.90 3.06
C GLN A 210 12.07 -16.94 4.09
N GLY A 211 12.60 -16.93 5.31
CA GLY A 211 12.13 -16.10 6.42
C GLY A 211 10.95 -16.68 7.21
N THR A 212 10.69 -16.09 8.37
CA THR A 212 9.56 -16.39 9.25
C THR A 212 8.59 -15.20 9.27
N PHE A 213 7.29 -15.46 9.12
CA PHE A 213 6.28 -14.42 9.23
C PHE A 213 5.96 -14.11 10.69
N SER A 214 6.20 -12.86 11.10
CA SER A 214 5.61 -12.28 12.30
C SER A 214 4.14 -11.92 12.04
N GLU A 215 3.30 -12.03 13.07
CA GLU A 215 1.92 -11.56 13.01
C GLU A 215 1.84 -10.03 13.07
N VAL A 216 0.90 -9.44 12.34
CA VAL A 216 0.62 -8.00 12.31
C VAL A 216 -0.38 -7.60 13.40
N VAL A 217 -0.13 -6.47 14.05
CA VAL A 217 -1.08 -5.86 15.00
C VAL A 217 -1.64 -4.59 14.37
N LEU A 218 -2.88 -4.67 13.87
CA LEU A 218 -3.59 -3.53 13.29
C LEU A 218 -4.41 -2.81 14.38
N PRO A 219 -4.24 -1.49 14.58
CA PRO A 219 -4.97 -0.75 15.60
C PRO A 219 -6.46 -0.61 15.26
N LYS A 220 -7.32 -0.54 16.29
CA LYS A 220 -8.77 -0.37 16.16
C LYS A 220 -9.23 1.06 15.83
N LEU A 221 -8.30 2.03 15.87
CA LEU A 221 -8.54 3.45 15.59
C LEU A 221 -9.65 4.11 16.44
N ASP A 222 -9.91 3.56 17.64
CA ASP A 222 -10.73 4.19 18.69
C ASP A 222 -10.05 5.42 19.33
N LYS A 223 -8.74 5.55 19.11
CA LYS A 223 -7.85 6.62 19.57
C LYS A 223 -6.84 6.97 18.45
N PRO A 224 -6.22 8.16 18.49
CA PRO A 224 -5.09 8.49 17.62
C PRO A 224 -3.98 7.43 17.70
N TYR A 225 -3.41 7.05 16.56
CA TYR A 225 -2.28 6.12 16.47
C TYR A 225 -1.25 6.71 15.51
N PHE A 226 -0.06 7.05 16.00
CA PHE A 226 0.97 7.74 15.23
C PHE A 226 2.09 6.77 14.82
N LEU A 227 2.52 6.87 13.56
CA LEU A 227 3.64 6.10 13.00
C LEU A 227 4.96 6.82 13.25
N GLU A 228 5.54 6.58 14.41
CA GLU A 228 6.85 7.09 14.81
C GLU A 228 7.92 5.99 14.78
N ILE A 229 9.15 6.37 14.42
CA ILE A 229 10.34 5.51 14.52
C ILE A 229 11.55 6.40 14.82
N ASP A 230 12.43 5.97 15.72
CA ASP A 230 13.73 6.61 15.87
C ASP A 230 14.60 6.42 14.61
N SER A 231 15.42 7.43 14.29
CA SER A 231 16.30 7.41 13.13
C SER A 231 17.34 6.29 13.20
N LYS A 232 17.94 6.05 14.37
CA LYS A 232 18.93 4.98 14.58
C LYS A 232 18.27 3.61 14.41
N ILE A 233 17.04 3.43 14.89
CA ILE A 233 16.23 2.23 14.65
C ILE A 233 15.93 2.03 13.15
N LEU A 234 15.58 3.09 12.41
CA LEU A 234 15.36 3.03 10.95
C LEU A 234 16.61 2.57 10.21
N PHE A 235 17.77 3.17 10.51
CA PHE A 235 19.06 2.77 9.94
C PHE A 235 19.43 1.32 10.31
N ARG A 236 19.29 0.92 11.58
CA ARG A 236 19.63 -0.43 12.07
C ARG A 236 18.73 -1.53 11.50
N LYS A 237 17.40 -1.31 11.45
CA LYS A 237 16.44 -2.34 10.97
C LYS A 237 16.40 -2.43 9.44
N TYR A 238 16.67 -1.32 8.73
CA TYR A 238 16.58 -1.24 7.27
C TYR A 238 17.79 -0.54 6.63
N PRO A 239 19.03 -1.02 6.83
CA PRO A 239 20.23 -0.28 6.41
C PRO A 239 20.25 0.00 4.89
N PRO A 240 20.74 1.19 4.46
CA PRO A 240 21.00 1.53 3.06
C PRO A 240 22.31 0.88 2.57
N SER A 241 22.49 -0.42 2.81
CA SER A 241 23.81 -1.06 2.86
C SER A 241 24.64 -0.92 1.58
N LEU A 242 25.84 -0.35 1.70
CA LEU A 242 26.88 -0.32 0.68
C LEU A 242 27.81 -1.55 0.73
N SER A 243 27.71 -2.37 1.80
CA SER A 243 28.56 -3.55 2.01
C SER A 243 28.48 -4.58 0.89
N SER A 244 29.62 -5.23 0.62
CA SER A 244 29.79 -6.30 -0.36
C SER A 244 28.93 -7.54 -0.06
N THR A 245 28.72 -7.86 1.23
CA THR A 245 27.96 -9.03 1.72
C THR A 245 26.44 -8.80 1.71
N LEU A 246 25.90 -8.38 0.57
CA LEU A 246 24.46 -8.31 0.34
C LEU A 246 23.85 -9.73 0.25
N PRO A 247 22.79 -10.06 1.02
CA PRO A 247 22.07 -11.32 0.82
C PRO A 247 21.42 -11.33 -0.57
N HIS A 248 21.47 -12.48 -1.25
CA HIS A 248 21.08 -12.69 -2.65
C HIS A 248 19.77 -11.99 -3.06
N PHE A 249 18.72 -12.07 -2.24
CA PHE A 249 17.42 -11.46 -2.52
C PHE A 249 17.43 -9.92 -2.60
N LYS A 250 18.50 -9.24 -2.14
CA LYS A 250 18.71 -7.79 -2.30
C LYS A 250 19.41 -7.42 -3.61
N LEU A 251 20.12 -8.34 -4.24
CA LEU A 251 20.77 -8.18 -5.54
C LEU A 251 19.73 -7.97 -6.68
N PRO A 252 20.15 -7.60 -7.90
CA PRO A 252 19.42 -7.89 -9.14
C PRO A 252 18.90 -9.35 -9.20
N VAL A 253 17.93 -9.67 -10.06
CA VAL A 253 17.52 -11.09 -10.28
C VAL A 253 18.49 -11.83 -11.22
N SER A 254 19.20 -11.09 -12.08
CA SER A 254 20.30 -11.61 -12.91
C SER A 254 21.52 -12.08 -12.08
N GLU A 255 21.74 -11.48 -10.91
CA GLU A 255 22.81 -11.79 -9.95
C GLU A 255 22.37 -12.70 -8.79
N ASP A 256 21.08 -12.94 -8.62
CA ASP A 256 20.56 -13.78 -7.54
C ASP A 256 20.75 -15.27 -7.88
N THR A 257 21.47 -15.98 -7.01
CA THR A 257 21.80 -17.40 -7.17
C THR A 257 20.58 -18.31 -7.05
N TYR A 258 19.60 -17.98 -6.20
CA TYR A 258 18.33 -18.71 -6.16
C TYR A 258 17.53 -18.47 -7.44
N CYS A 259 17.48 -17.22 -7.93
CA CYS A 259 16.85 -16.92 -9.22
C CYS A 259 17.48 -17.71 -10.38
N THR A 260 18.81 -17.78 -10.45
CA THR A 260 19.51 -18.49 -11.54
C THR A 260 19.29 -20.01 -11.44
N ASN A 261 19.56 -20.62 -10.29
CA ASN A 261 19.43 -22.08 -10.12
C ASN A 261 17.98 -22.58 -10.30
N LEU A 262 16.99 -21.81 -9.82
CA LEU A 262 15.58 -22.14 -10.02
C LEU A 262 15.15 -21.97 -11.49
N ALA A 263 15.66 -20.95 -12.18
CA ALA A 263 15.35 -20.73 -13.59
C ALA A 263 15.92 -21.81 -14.52
N GLU A 264 17.14 -22.28 -14.26
CA GLU A 264 17.76 -23.40 -14.97
C GLU A 264 16.97 -24.71 -14.78
N SER A 265 16.67 -25.06 -13.52
CA SER A 265 16.00 -26.32 -13.18
C SER A 265 14.54 -26.38 -13.63
N THR A 266 13.82 -25.25 -13.64
CA THR A 266 12.43 -25.18 -14.15
C THR A 266 12.32 -24.75 -15.62
N LYS A 267 13.41 -24.33 -16.26
CA LYS A 267 13.49 -23.90 -17.67
C LYS A 267 12.51 -22.78 -18.04
N VAL A 268 12.36 -21.76 -17.18
CA VAL A 268 11.48 -20.60 -17.44
C VAL A 268 11.91 -19.77 -18.66
N ASP A 269 11.01 -18.93 -19.17
CA ASP A 269 11.29 -17.97 -20.24
C ASP A 269 11.69 -16.59 -19.65
N LEU A 270 11.11 -16.21 -18.51
CA LEU A 270 11.37 -14.96 -17.79
C LEU A 270 11.66 -15.17 -16.30
N VAL A 271 12.62 -14.43 -15.77
CA VAL A 271 12.87 -14.22 -14.33
C VAL A 271 12.71 -12.73 -14.02
N ILE A 272 11.86 -12.37 -13.06
CA ILE A 272 11.57 -10.97 -12.75
C ILE A 272 11.30 -10.73 -11.26
N SER A 273 11.55 -9.51 -10.80
CA SER A 273 11.20 -9.06 -9.44
C SER A 273 9.81 -8.42 -9.39
N SER A 274 9.13 -8.44 -8.24
CA SER A 274 7.91 -7.64 -8.02
C SER A 274 8.10 -6.14 -8.34
N SER A 275 9.32 -5.60 -8.20
CA SER A 275 9.71 -4.24 -8.63
C SER A 275 9.85 -4.06 -10.15
N GLY A 276 10.22 -5.11 -10.89
CA GLY A 276 10.25 -5.11 -12.36
C GLY A 276 8.83 -5.19 -12.93
N LEU A 277 7.99 -6.09 -12.39
CA LEU A 277 6.57 -6.22 -12.79
C LEU A 277 5.80 -4.89 -12.62
N LYS A 278 5.99 -4.20 -11.48
CA LYS A 278 5.45 -2.85 -11.23
C LYS A 278 5.90 -1.82 -12.28
N CYS A 279 7.05 -2.00 -12.91
CA CYS A 279 7.53 -1.08 -13.95
C CYS A 279 6.89 -1.35 -15.32
N LEU A 280 6.59 -2.63 -15.62
CA LEU A 280 6.06 -3.04 -16.93
C LEU A 280 4.52 -2.92 -16.99
N LEU A 281 3.82 -3.31 -15.93
CA LEU A 281 2.35 -3.37 -15.90
C LEU A 281 1.69 -2.00 -15.65
N ASN A 282 2.47 -0.95 -15.35
CA ASN A 282 1.98 0.40 -15.11
C ASN A 282 1.71 1.20 -16.41
N ASN A 283 2.13 0.68 -17.57
CA ASN A 283 2.09 1.39 -18.86
C ASN A 283 0.79 1.17 -19.66
N ILE A 284 -0.34 0.93 -18.97
CA ILE A 284 -1.65 0.67 -19.58
C ILE A 284 -2.40 1.95 -19.97
N ALA A 285 -2.05 3.10 -19.39
CA ALA A 285 -2.62 4.40 -19.74
C ALA A 285 -1.90 4.99 -20.98
N LEU A 286 -2.67 5.53 -21.93
CA LEU A 286 -2.14 6.15 -23.14
C LEU A 286 -1.25 7.37 -22.84
N ASP A 287 -1.61 8.14 -21.82
CA ASP A 287 -0.93 9.38 -21.42
C ASP A 287 0.13 9.17 -20.32
N PHE A 288 0.79 8.01 -20.25
CA PHE A 288 1.70 7.67 -19.16
C PHE A 288 2.96 8.57 -19.15
N PRO A 289 3.13 9.49 -18.16
CA PRO A 289 4.14 10.55 -18.25
C PRO A 289 5.53 10.09 -17.79
N ASN A 290 5.60 9.01 -17.00
CA ASN A 290 6.82 8.59 -16.31
C ASN A 290 7.73 7.80 -17.25
N SER A 291 8.74 8.48 -17.80
CA SER A 291 9.84 7.82 -18.51
C SER A 291 10.65 6.92 -17.56
N TRP A 292 11.06 5.75 -18.02
CA TRP A 292 11.84 4.79 -17.22
C TRP A 292 12.84 3.99 -18.06
N ALA A 293 13.81 3.40 -17.38
CA ALA A 293 14.72 2.42 -17.97
C ALA A 293 14.92 1.26 -16.98
N ILE A 294 15.10 0.05 -17.51
CA ILE A 294 15.26 -1.18 -16.73
C ILE A 294 16.33 -2.08 -17.37
N PRO A 295 17.34 -2.55 -16.63
CA PRO A 295 18.32 -3.50 -17.15
C PRO A 295 17.67 -4.86 -17.42
N VAL A 296 18.13 -5.48 -18.51
CA VAL A 296 17.74 -6.82 -18.93
C VAL A 296 19.00 -7.62 -19.22
N VAL A 297 19.10 -8.83 -18.69
CA VAL A 297 20.22 -9.75 -18.96
C VAL A 297 19.65 -11.02 -19.58
N ILE A 298 20.18 -11.45 -20.71
CA ILE A 298 19.76 -12.68 -21.39
C ILE A 298 20.90 -13.68 -21.30
N LYS A 299 20.63 -14.83 -20.68
CA LYS A 299 21.58 -15.93 -20.52
C LYS A 299 21.08 -17.15 -21.32
N SER A 300 21.98 -17.87 -21.99
CA SER A 300 21.63 -19.16 -22.62
C SER A 300 21.95 -20.31 -21.67
N HIS A 301 20.95 -21.14 -21.40
CA HIS A 301 21.07 -22.35 -20.58
C HIS A 301 20.39 -23.51 -21.31
N HIS A 302 21.13 -24.58 -21.60
CA HIS A 302 20.64 -25.76 -22.33
C HIS A 302 19.86 -25.39 -23.62
N GLU A 303 20.48 -24.58 -24.49
CA GLU A 303 19.93 -24.10 -25.77
C GLU A 303 18.69 -23.19 -25.67
N LYS A 304 18.18 -22.89 -24.46
CA LYS A 304 17.12 -21.91 -24.22
C LYS A 304 17.69 -20.59 -23.69
N ASN A 305 17.28 -19.48 -24.30
CA ASN A 305 17.52 -18.15 -23.75
C ASN A 305 16.53 -17.86 -22.60
N ILE A 306 17.06 -17.57 -21.42
CA ILE A 306 16.29 -17.13 -20.25
C ILE A 306 16.50 -15.62 -20.08
N VAL A 307 15.39 -14.88 -20.04
CA VAL A 307 15.38 -13.42 -19.86
C VAL A 307 15.34 -13.10 -18.37
N TYR A 308 16.25 -12.25 -17.88
CA TYR A 308 16.25 -11.72 -16.51
C TYR A 308 15.95 -10.22 -16.57
N ILE A 309 14.87 -9.78 -15.92
CA ILE A 309 14.48 -8.36 -15.86
C ILE A 309 14.65 -7.84 -14.43
N ASP A 310 15.56 -6.88 -14.27
CA ASP A 310 16.06 -6.46 -12.97
C ASP A 310 15.16 -5.40 -12.28
N LYS A 311 15.74 -4.30 -11.80
CA LYS A 311 15.03 -3.25 -11.06
C LYS A 311 15.04 -1.97 -11.89
N LYS A 312 13.89 -1.28 -11.95
CA LYS A 312 13.79 0.01 -12.64
C LYS A 312 14.83 0.99 -12.08
N LEU A 313 15.57 1.65 -12.97
CA LEU A 313 16.63 2.59 -12.62
C LEU A 313 16.03 3.78 -11.84
N PRO A 314 16.82 4.49 -11.02
CA PRO A 314 16.34 5.71 -10.38
C PRO A 314 15.86 6.71 -11.45
N PRO A 315 14.68 7.34 -11.28
CA PRO A 315 14.27 8.45 -12.14
C PRO A 315 15.20 9.66 -11.93
N THR A 316 15.21 10.59 -12.89
CA THR A 316 16.07 11.80 -12.84
C THR A 316 15.88 12.64 -11.58
N GLY A 317 14.68 12.61 -11.00
CA GLY A 317 14.36 13.21 -9.71
C GLY A 317 13.18 12.49 -9.05
N ALA A 318 12.87 12.86 -7.80
CA ALA A 318 11.70 12.35 -7.07
C ALA A 318 11.13 13.44 -6.15
N THR A 319 9.81 13.57 -6.14
CA THR A 319 9.10 14.59 -5.33
C THR A 319 9.17 14.29 -3.83
N SER A 320 8.95 15.29 -2.97
CA SER A 320 8.91 15.09 -1.51
C SER A 320 7.87 14.04 -1.10
N LEU A 321 6.72 13.99 -1.78
CA LEU A 321 5.71 12.93 -1.64
C LEU A 321 6.30 11.55 -1.97
N GLN A 322 6.87 11.36 -3.16
CA GLN A 322 7.47 10.07 -3.56
C GLN A 322 8.56 9.61 -2.56
N LYS A 323 9.41 10.54 -2.12
CA LYS A 323 10.44 10.31 -1.09
C LYS A 323 9.80 9.87 0.25
N ASN A 324 8.79 10.57 0.74
CA ASN A 324 8.10 10.24 1.98
C ASN A 324 7.40 8.87 1.91
N THR A 325 6.71 8.56 0.80
CA THR A 325 6.08 7.24 0.59
C THR A 325 7.09 6.09 0.64
N TRP A 326 8.33 6.29 0.15
CA TRP A 326 9.39 5.28 0.30
C TRP A 326 9.80 5.05 1.76
N VAL A 327 9.84 6.09 2.60
CA VAL A 327 10.22 5.95 4.01
C VAL A 327 9.08 5.39 4.84
N TYR A 328 7.85 5.88 4.68
CA TYR A 328 6.68 5.37 5.40
C TYR A 328 6.44 3.87 5.17
N LYS A 329 6.87 3.32 4.02
CA LYS A 329 6.89 1.86 3.79
C LYS A 329 7.73 1.09 4.82
N TYR A 330 8.81 1.68 5.34
CA TYR A 330 9.66 1.11 6.39
C TYR A 330 9.10 1.41 7.79
N ILE A 331 8.61 2.63 8.05
CA ILE A 331 7.97 3.00 9.33
C ILE A 331 6.78 2.08 9.61
N LEU A 332 5.89 1.89 8.63
CA LEU A 332 4.69 1.05 8.74
C LEU A 332 5.02 -0.41 9.11
N ARG A 333 6.14 -0.95 8.60
CA ARG A 333 6.67 -2.29 8.92
C ARG A 333 7.44 -2.36 10.23
N HIS A 334 7.78 -1.22 10.82
CA HIS A 334 8.34 -1.16 12.16
C HIS A 334 7.23 -1.17 13.20
N CYS A 335 6.24 -0.28 13.07
CA CYS A 335 5.20 -0.08 14.07
C CYS A 335 4.14 -1.21 14.08
N LEU A 336 3.70 -1.71 12.91
CA LEU A 336 2.58 -2.67 12.84
C LEU A 336 3.01 -4.13 12.79
N VAL A 337 4.30 -4.42 12.60
CA VAL A 337 4.84 -5.79 12.57
C VAL A 337 5.85 -5.96 13.71
N PRO A 338 5.39 -6.42 14.89
CA PRO A 338 6.26 -6.79 16.00
C PRO A 338 7.44 -7.63 15.52
N THR A 339 8.61 -7.29 16.03
CA THR A 339 9.81 -8.10 15.89
C THR A 339 10.16 -8.55 17.29
N GLU A 340 10.52 -9.82 17.48
CA GLU A 340 10.67 -10.51 18.79
C GLU A 340 11.81 -9.96 19.68
N VAL A 341 12.36 -8.79 19.33
CA VAL A 341 13.50 -8.11 19.98
C VAL A 341 13.14 -6.64 20.23
N ALA A 342 12.01 -6.41 20.91
CA ALA A 342 11.57 -5.09 21.37
C ALA A 342 10.75 -5.21 22.67
N SER A 343 11.46 -5.38 23.80
CA SER A 343 10.88 -5.18 25.13
C SER A 343 10.62 -3.69 25.35
N VAL A 344 9.46 -3.21 24.89
CA VAL A 344 9.04 -1.82 25.10
C VAL A 344 8.59 -1.65 26.56
N SER A 345 9.34 -0.85 27.30
CA SER A 345 8.93 -0.35 28.61
C SER A 345 7.74 0.59 28.45
N THR A 346 6.54 0.11 28.76
CA THR A 346 5.33 0.93 28.84
C THR A 346 5.42 1.85 30.05
N GLU A 347 6.08 3.00 29.90
CA GLU A 347 6.02 4.07 30.91
C GLU A 347 4.63 4.70 30.92
N VAL A 348 3.77 4.11 31.75
CA VAL A 348 2.51 4.72 32.16
C VAL A 348 2.85 5.99 32.93
N ILE A 349 2.54 7.17 32.37
CA ILE A 349 2.66 8.44 33.07
C ILE A 349 1.58 8.51 34.16
N SER A 350 1.84 7.87 35.29
CA SER A 350 1.10 8.04 36.53
C SER A 350 1.49 9.38 37.15
N SER A 351 0.55 10.31 37.21
CA SER A 351 0.78 11.62 37.83
C SER A 351 0.89 11.48 39.35
N ASP A 352 2.06 11.76 39.91
CA ASP A 352 2.18 12.21 41.30
C ASP A 352 3.26 13.27 41.43
N GLY A 353 2.99 14.31 42.22
CA GLY A 353 3.77 15.54 42.20
C GLY A 353 4.69 15.70 43.40
N LYS A 354 5.99 15.93 43.16
CA LYS A 354 6.90 16.55 44.13
C LYS A 354 7.98 17.37 43.43
N THR A 355 8.06 18.64 43.77
CA THR A 355 9.10 19.58 43.38
C THR A 355 10.44 19.22 44.01
N PHE A 356 11.57 19.45 43.33
CA PHE A 356 12.73 20.20 43.86
C PHE A 356 13.82 20.45 42.81
N ALA A 357 14.31 21.70 42.78
CA ALA A 357 15.62 22.20 42.31
C ALA A 357 16.17 21.87 40.90
N GLU A 358 16.79 22.88 40.31
CA GLU A 358 17.67 22.82 39.14
C GLU A 358 19.12 22.48 39.56
N GLU A 359 19.91 21.86 38.68
CA GLU A 359 21.32 22.23 38.46
C GLU A 359 21.83 21.63 37.12
N ASP A 360 22.76 22.34 36.46
CA ASP A 360 23.18 22.05 35.08
C ASP A 360 24.09 20.82 34.91
N LYS A 361 23.96 20.15 33.75
CA LYS A 361 25.10 19.54 33.05
C LYS A 361 24.82 19.26 31.56
N ILE A 362 25.41 20.08 30.71
CA ILE A 362 25.53 19.84 29.27
C ILE A 362 26.69 18.86 29.03
N VAL A 363 26.44 17.73 28.37
CA VAL A 363 27.48 16.80 27.89
C VAL A 363 27.14 16.29 26.49
N GLU A 364 27.71 16.98 25.50
CA GLU A 364 28.15 16.53 24.16
C GLU A 364 27.31 15.51 23.35
N GLU A 365 26.75 15.97 22.22
CA GLU A 365 26.09 15.14 21.18
C GLU A 365 27.09 14.44 20.21
N ASN A 366 28.39 14.51 20.51
CA ASN A 366 29.49 14.45 19.54
C ASN A 366 29.77 13.06 18.91
N GLU A 367 29.34 11.95 19.50
CA GLU A 367 29.55 10.62 18.91
C GLU A 367 28.69 10.36 17.66
N SER A 368 27.56 11.06 17.53
CA SER A 368 26.53 10.74 16.52
C SER A 368 26.85 11.21 15.09
N MET A 369 27.73 12.20 14.95
CA MET A 369 28.18 12.67 13.63
C MET A 369 29.16 11.72 12.97
N THR A 370 29.92 10.93 13.74
CA THR A 370 31.10 10.20 13.26
C THR A 370 30.76 9.06 12.29
N GLU A 371 29.83 8.16 12.63
CA GLU A 371 29.37 7.07 11.72
C GLU A 371 28.76 7.64 10.42
N VAL A 372 28.06 8.77 10.51
CA VAL A 372 27.45 9.46 9.36
C VAL A 372 28.55 10.08 8.49
N HIS A 373 29.59 10.64 9.09
CA HIS A 373 30.72 11.21 8.37
C HIS A 373 31.61 10.13 7.73
N GLU A 374 31.78 8.97 8.37
CA GLU A 374 32.46 7.81 7.78
C GLU A 374 31.71 7.32 6.54
N THR A 375 30.41 7.02 6.65
CA THR A 375 29.60 6.54 5.52
C THR A 375 29.44 7.58 4.39
N LEU A 376 29.53 8.88 4.67
CA LEU A 376 29.64 9.91 3.64
C LEU A 376 31.05 10.01 3.03
N SER A 377 32.12 9.76 3.80
CA SER A 377 33.51 9.81 3.32
C SER A 377 33.88 8.63 2.41
N GLU A 378 33.25 7.46 2.60
CA GLU A 378 33.33 6.33 1.66
C GLU A 378 32.72 6.68 0.30
N ILE A 379 31.65 7.49 0.29
CA ILE A 379 30.97 7.93 -0.95
C ILE A 379 31.80 8.99 -1.70
N SER A 380 32.68 9.74 -1.01
CA SER A 380 33.41 10.88 -1.60
C SER A 380 34.76 10.53 -2.25
N ASN A 381 35.34 9.34 -2.03
CA ASN A 381 36.71 9.00 -2.46
C ASN A 381 36.76 7.78 -3.40
N PRO A 382 36.72 7.96 -4.74
CA PRO A 382 36.66 6.85 -5.70
C PRO A 382 37.98 6.10 -5.96
N SER A 383 39.06 6.44 -5.25
CA SER A 383 40.45 6.22 -5.71
C SER A 383 41.28 5.22 -4.89
N LYS A 384 40.65 4.34 -4.10
CA LYS A 384 41.33 3.17 -3.53
C LYS A 384 41.10 1.93 -4.40
N SER A 385 42.12 1.55 -5.16
CA SER A 385 42.26 0.19 -5.67
C SER A 385 42.38 -0.78 -4.48
N PHE A 386 41.43 -1.70 -4.36
CA PHE A 386 41.54 -2.80 -3.41
C PHE A 386 42.30 -3.94 -4.06
N ASP A 387 43.58 -4.07 -3.72
CA ASP A 387 44.34 -5.30 -3.98
C ASP A 387 43.75 -6.46 -3.17
N GLU A 388 43.65 -7.64 -3.79
CA GLU A 388 43.25 -8.86 -3.10
C GLU A 388 44.43 -9.42 -2.29
N THR A 389 44.41 -9.33 -0.95
CA THR A 389 45.11 -10.30 -0.08
C THR A 389 44.70 -10.23 1.40
N HIS A 390 44.76 -11.40 2.06
CA HIS A 390 44.83 -11.60 3.53
C HIS A 390 43.70 -11.12 4.45
N LEU A 391 42.62 -11.92 4.46
CA LEU A 391 42.13 -12.71 5.61
C LEU A 391 41.65 -12.06 6.93
N GLU A 392 40.43 -12.49 7.28
CA GLU A 392 39.95 -12.85 8.64
C GLU A 392 39.99 -11.82 9.79
N LYS A 393 38.85 -11.14 9.97
CA LYS A 393 38.15 -11.05 11.27
C LYS A 393 36.64 -10.91 11.05
N SER A 394 35.85 -11.61 11.86
CA SER A 394 34.43 -11.89 11.59
C SER A 394 33.45 -10.96 12.32
N PRO A 395 32.52 -10.29 11.60
CA PRO A 395 31.28 -9.75 12.17
C PRO A 395 30.05 -10.53 11.62
N SER A 396 30.02 -11.85 11.78
CA SER A 396 29.11 -12.76 11.08
C SER A 396 27.68 -12.89 11.66
N SER A 397 27.26 -11.96 12.52
CA SER A 397 26.07 -12.12 13.38
C SER A 397 24.90 -11.13 13.18
N LEU A 398 25.10 -9.99 12.49
CA LEU A 398 24.11 -8.88 12.48
C LEU A 398 23.41 -8.58 11.14
N ILE A 399 23.65 -9.36 10.09
CA ILE A 399 22.85 -9.24 8.85
C ILE A 399 21.50 -9.91 9.09
N ASN A 400 20.44 -9.12 9.19
CA ASN A 400 19.08 -9.59 9.48
C ASN A 400 18.59 -10.60 8.41
N LYS A 401 18.48 -11.87 8.79
CA LYS A 401 18.04 -13.00 7.95
C LYS A 401 16.51 -13.08 7.79
N GLN A 402 15.73 -12.25 8.49
CA GLN A 402 14.27 -12.32 8.56
C GLN A 402 13.58 -11.48 7.46
N GLU A 403 13.94 -11.66 6.19
CA GLU A 403 13.16 -11.10 5.07
C GLU A 403 12.34 -12.19 4.38
N ASN A 404 11.01 -12.05 4.43
CA ASN A 404 10.06 -13.04 3.95
C ASN A 404 9.93 -13.06 2.42
N VAL A 405 10.86 -13.76 1.77
CA VAL A 405 11.02 -13.81 0.30
C VAL A 405 10.51 -15.13 -0.25
N THR A 406 9.79 -15.07 -1.37
CA THR A 406 9.28 -16.24 -2.10
C THR A 406 9.62 -16.17 -3.58
N TYR A 407 9.84 -17.34 -4.16
CA TYR A 407 10.18 -17.57 -5.56
C TYR A 407 9.03 -18.36 -6.19
N ASN A 408 8.10 -17.64 -6.81
CA ASN A 408 6.82 -18.15 -7.29
C ASN A 408 6.88 -18.42 -8.80
N LEU A 409 6.41 -19.58 -9.23
CA LEU A 409 6.32 -19.97 -10.64
C LEU A 409 4.90 -19.74 -11.17
N PHE A 410 4.80 -19.13 -12.36
CA PHE A 410 3.56 -18.82 -13.06
C PHE A 410 3.65 -19.23 -14.54
N THR A 411 2.51 -19.48 -15.19
CA THR A 411 2.40 -19.34 -16.66
C THR A 411 1.76 -18.00 -17.03
N ILE A 412 2.07 -17.50 -18.23
CA ILE A 412 1.39 -16.39 -18.89
C ILE A 412 1.07 -16.80 -20.34
N GLY A 413 -0.17 -16.57 -20.78
CA GLY A 413 -0.61 -17.01 -22.11
C GLY A 413 -2.02 -16.51 -22.45
N PRO A 414 -2.55 -16.85 -23.65
CA PRO A 414 -3.92 -16.53 -24.01
C PRO A 414 -4.92 -17.10 -23.02
N MET A 415 -6.05 -16.40 -22.84
CA MET A 415 -7.21 -17.00 -22.21
C MET A 415 -7.75 -18.13 -23.10
N GLU A 416 -7.76 -19.36 -22.58
CA GLU A 416 -8.27 -20.54 -23.28
C GLU A 416 -9.79 -20.45 -23.43
N SER A 417 -10.26 -19.89 -24.55
CA SER A 417 -11.66 -19.85 -24.88
C SER A 417 -12.20 -21.27 -25.09
N GLN A 418 -13.20 -21.65 -24.30
CA GLN A 418 -13.92 -22.89 -24.52
C GLN A 418 -14.62 -22.84 -25.88
N ASN A 419 -14.04 -23.57 -26.85
CA ASN A 419 -14.44 -23.66 -28.25
C ASN A 419 -14.10 -22.44 -29.13
N GLN A 420 -12.86 -22.37 -29.65
CA GLN A 420 -12.66 -22.23 -31.10
C GLN A 420 -11.25 -22.58 -31.64
N CYS A 421 -11.25 -23.28 -32.78
CA CYS A 421 -10.21 -23.34 -33.82
C CYS A 421 -8.71 -23.38 -33.43
N LYS A 422 -8.15 -24.60 -33.32
CA LYS A 422 -6.70 -24.90 -33.47
C LYS A 422 -6.18 -24.72 -34.91
N LEU A 423 -6.66 -23.70 -35.64
CA LEU A 423 -6.44 -23.48 -37.08
C LEU A 423 -5.92 -22.08 -37.42
N ILE A 424 -5.82 -21.18 -36.44
CA ILE A 424 -5.15 -19.88 -36.61
C ILE A 424 -3.67 -20.08 -36.29
N LYS A 425 -2.78 -19.66 -37.19
CA LYS A 425 -1.33 -19.94 -37.13
C LYS A 425 -0.59 -19.11 -36.06
N ASP A 426 -1.25 -18.06 -35.56
CA ASP A 426 -0.69 -17.02 -34.70
C ASP A 426 -1.35 -17.00 -33.30
N SER A 427 -1.68 -18.17 -32.74
CA SER A 427 -2.07 -18.26 -31.32
C SER A 427 -0.89 -17.81 -30.45
N PRO A 428 -1.04 -16.79 -29.57
CA PRO A 428 0.09 -16.28 -28.79
C PRO A 428 0.63 -17.37 -27.86
N LYS A 429 1.96 -17.49 -27.81
CA LYS A 429 2.65 -18.56 -27.07
C LYS A 429 2.41 -18.43 -25.54
N GLU A 430 2.29 -19.56 -24.85
CA GLU A 430 2.39 -19.61 -23.38
C GLU A 430 3.87 -19.63 -22.94
N TYR A 431 4.20 -18.84 -21.92
CA TYR A 431 5.54 -18.70 -21.36
C TYR A 431 5.52 -18.97 -19.85
N GLN A 432 6.63 -19.46 -19.30
CA GLN A 432 6.78 -19.61 -17.85
C GLN A 432 7.56 -18.43 -17.24
N ILE A 433 7.09 -17.92 -16.10
CA ILE A 433 7.70 -16.81 -15.35
C ILE A 433 8.08 -17.25 -13.94
N LEU A 434 9.34 -17.05 -13.56
CA LEU A 434 9.80 -17.07 -12.18
C LEU A 434 9.74 -15.65 -11.58
N VAL A 435 8.94 -15.46 -10.54
CA VAL A 435 8.78 -14.16 -9.87
C VAL A 435 9.33 -14.20 -8.45
N ARG A 436 10.36 -13.39 -8.18
CA ARG A 436 10.87 -13.12 -6.83
C ARG A 436 10.01 -12.04 -6.17
N THR A 437 9.25 -12.41 -5.13
CA THR A 437 8.44 -11.49 -4.33
C THR A 437 8.88 -11.43 -2.87
N LYS A 438 8.36 -10.45 -2.14
CA LYS A 438 8.50 -10.33 -0.69
C LYS A 438 7.15 -10.02 -0.08
N THR A 439 6.73 -10.80 0.90
CA THR A 439 5.53 -10.54 1.71
C THR A 439 5.94 -9.99 3.07
N ASP A 440 5.01 -9.37 3.81
CA ASP A 440 5.37 -8.51 4.93
C ASP A 440 5.18 -9.21 6.27
N CYS A 441 3.99 -9.78 6.48
CA CYS A 441 3.54 -10.36 7.74
C CYS A 441 2.43 -11.40 7.48
N VAL A 442 2.02 -12.12 8.52
CA VAL A 442 0.72 -12.81 8.58
C VAL A 442 -0.27 -12.03 9.45
N GLN A 443 -1.54 -12.40 9.37
CA GLN A 443 -2.57 -11.99 10.34
C GLN A 443 -3.42 -13.21 10.70
N ALA A 444 -3.72 -13.42 11.98
CA ALA A 444 -4.81 -14.33 12.34
C ALA A 444 -6.16 -13.76 11.88
N LEU A 445 -6.96 -14.63 11.27
CA LEU A 445 -8.37 -14.44 11.01
C LEU A 445 -9.19 -14.96 12.21
N PRO A 446 -10.46 -14.53 12.39
CA PRO A 446 -11.30 -14.99 13.51
C PRO A 446 -11.53 -16.51 13.56
N ASN A 447 -11.34 -17.22 12.46
CA ASN A 447 -11.41 -18.69 12.37
C ASN A 447 -10.08 -19.40 12.73
N GLY A 448 -9.08 -18.67 13.24
CA GLY A 448 -7.76 -19.20 13.60
C GLY A 448 -6.80 -19.44 12.43
N GLN A 449 -7.20 -19.20 11.18
CA GLN A 449 -6.32 -19.33 10.03
C GLN A 449 -5.39 -18.12 9.88
N LEU A 450 -4.15 -18.34 9.42
CA LEU A 450 -3.19 -17.29 9.13
C LEU A 450 -3.28 -16.85 7.66
N GLN A 451 -3.70 -15.62 7.41
CA GLN A 451 -3.67 -15.01 6.07
C GLN A 451 -2.36 -14.26 5.85
N LEU A 452 -1.78 -14.36 4.64
CA LEU A 452 -0.63 -13.54 4.25
C LEU A 452 -1.07 -12.10 4.02
N LEU A 453 -0.34 -11.12 4.58
CA LEU A 453 -0.65 -9.71 4.44
C LEU A 453 0.54 -8.91 3.89
N MET A 454 0.22 -7.97 3.01
CA MET A 454 1.10 -6.91 2.55
C MET A 454 0.64 -5.56 3.11
N LEU A 455 1.58 -4.69 3.48
CA LEU A 455 1.32 -3.34 3.99
C LEU A 455 1.76 -2.30 2.97
N ALA A 456 0.83 -1.42 2.55
CA ALA A 456 1.13 -0.27 1.71
C ALA A 456 0.67 1.04 2.36
N PRO A 457 1.54 2.05 2.51
CA PRO A 457 1.13 3.39 2.92
C PRO A 457 0.42 4.11 1.78
N LYS A 458 -0.65 4.84 2.09
CA LYS A 458 -1.18 5.97 1.30
C LYS A 458 -0.98 7.22 2.16
N LEU A 459 -0.26 8.21 1.65
CA LEU A 459 -0.11 9.49 2.33
C LEU A 459 -1.28 10.41 1.98
N GLU A 460 -1.76 11.15 2.96
CA GLU A 460 -2.91 12.05 2.86
C GLU A 460 -2.48 13.46 3.27
N HIS A 461 -2.57 14.41 2.35
CA HIS A 461 -1.96 15.73 2.50
C HIS A 461 -2.98 16.74 3.03
N GLN A 462 -4.07 16.95 2.29
CA GLN A 462 -5.05 17.99 2.59
C GLN A 462 -6.33 17.41 3.19
N LEU A 463 -6.22 16.63 4.28
CA LEU A 463 -7.32 15.89 4.90
C LEU A 463 -8.55 16.73 5.29
N ALA A 464 -8.39 18.04 5.44
CA ALA A 464 -9.51 18.96 5.63
C ALA A 464 -10.47 19.02 4.43
N LEU A 465 -10.03 18.60 3.24
CA LEU A 465 -10.82 18.46 2.00
C LEU A 465 -11.32 17.01 1.79
N GLY A 466 -11.09 16.10 2.74
CA GLY A 466 -11.37 14.66 2.64
C GLY A 466 -10.12 13.82 2.34
N ALA A 467 -10.31 12.49 2.23
CA ALA A 467 -9.24 11.58 1.84
C ALA A 467 -9.04 11.55 0.31
N GLU A 468 -7.80 11.37 -0.12
CA GLU A 468 -7.43 11.35 -1.54
C GLU A 468 -7.87 10.04 -2.21
N ALA A 469 -8.28 10.11 -3.48
CA ALA A 469 -8.39 8.90 -4.29
C ALA A 469 -7.00 8.25 -4.44
N ALA A 470 -6.92 6.92 -4.34
CA ALA A 470 -5.68 6.21 -4.68
C ALA A 470 -5.39 6.42 -6.17
N THR A 471 -4.20 6.92 -6.49
CA THR A 471 -3.82 7.24 -7.87
C THR A 471 -3.77 5.99 -8.75
N LEU A 472 -3.83 6.16 -10.07
CA LEU A 472 -3.71 5.03 -11.00
C LEU A 472 -2.37 4.29 -10.82
N GLU A 473 -1.26 5.01 -10.65
CA GLU A 473 0.05 4.41 -10.39
C GLU A 473 0.08 3.65 -9.05
N GLU A 474 -0.43 4.21 -7.95
CA GLU A 474 -0.53 3.51 -6.67
C GLU A 474 -1.40 2.24 -6.78
N SER A 475 -2.52 2.33 -7.50
CA SER A 475 -3.48 1.24 -7.67
C SER A 475 -2.93 0.12 -8.55
N LEU A 476 -2.26 0.44 -9.66
CA LEU A 476 -1.57 -0.51 -10.53
C LEU A 476 -0.36 -1.15 -9.82
N GLU A 477 0.41 -0.36 -9.07
CA GLU A 477 1.51 -0.88 -8.25
C GLU A 477 1.00 -1.83 -7.14
N GLN A 478 -0.17 -1.59 -6.56
CA GLN A 478 -0.81 -2.45 -5.56
C GLN A 478 -1.41 -3.72 -6.19
N TRP A 479 -2.17 -3.60 -7.28
CA TRP A 479 -2.77 -4.71 -8.01
C TRP A 479 -1.70 -5.70 -8.50
N THR A 480 -0.65 -5.17 -9.15
CA THR A 480 0.53 -5.94 -9.58
C THR A 480 1.20 -6.65 -8.40
N SER A 481 1.14 -6.06 -7.21
CA SER A 481 1.76 -6.68 -6.03
C SER A 481 0.94 -7.84 -5.48
N LEU A 482 -0.39 -7.83 -5.59
CA LEU A 482 -1.22 -8.97 -5.21
C LEU A 482 -1.29 -10.04 -6.29
N MET A 483 -1.40 -9.67 -7.57
CA MET A 483 -1.56 -10.63 -8.68
C MET A 483 -0.44 -11.69 -8.75
N PHE A 484 0.78 -11.35 -8.31
CA PHE A 484 1.93 -12.25 -8.28
C PHE A 484 2.30 -12.75 -6.85
N ARG A 485 1.44 -12.52 -5.86
CA ARG A 485 1.55 -13.07 -4.50
C ARG A 485 0.31 -13.92 -4.19
N PRO A 486 0.38 -15.27 -4.32
CA PRO A 486 -0.75 -16.12 -3.97
C PRO A 486 -1.13 -15.94 -2.49
N ASP A 487 -2.40 -16.20 -2.19
CA ASP A 487 -3.00 -16.26 -0.84
C ASP A 487 -2.76 -15.01 0.04
N THR A 488 -2.43 -13.89 -0.60
CA THR A 488 -2.03 -12.63 0.05
C THR A 488 -3.07 -11.55 -0.15
N SER A 489 -3.47 -10.89 0.94
CA SER A 489 -4.28 -9.67 0.90
C SER A 489 -3.43 -8.41 1.14
N LEU A 490 -4.00 -7.24 0.86
CA LEU A 490 -3.38 -5.94 1.11
C LEU A 490 -4.14 -5.21 2.22
N ALA A 491 -3.40 -4.68 3.20
CA ALA A 491 -3.85 -3.55 4.01
C ALA A 491 -3.21 -2.26 3.47
N ARG A 492 -4.05 -1.40 2.85
CA ARG A 492 -3.67 -0.04 2.46
C ARG A 492 -3.95 0.86 3.68
N VAL A 493 -2.89 1.37 4.28
CA VAL A 493 -2.95 2.19 5.50
C VAL A 493 -2.86 3.65 5.10
N ARG A 494 -3.94 4.41 5.32
CA ARG A 494 -3.99 5.86 5.08
C ARG A 494 -3.39 6.60 6.26
N ILE A 495 -2.46 7.51 5.97
CA ILE A 495 -1.59 8.15 6.95
C ILE A 495 -1.59 9.66 6.68
N ALA A 496 -1.89 10.47 7.68
CA ALA A 496 -1.77 11.92 7.60
C ALA A 496 -0.30 12.32 7.37
N ALA A 497 0.02 12.96 6.25
CA ALA A 497 1.40 13.23 5.82
C ALA A 497 2.15 14.19 6.78
N GLU A 498 1.40 15.08 7.45
CA GLU A 498 1.90 16.01 8.46
C GLU A 498 2.37 15.27 9.73
N SER A 499 1.47 14.52 10.38
CA SER A 499 1.65 13.97 11.73
C SER A 499 2.06 12.50 11.78
N GLY A 500 1.88 11.73 10.70
CA GLY A 500 2.03 10.27 10.73
C GLY A 500 0.86 9.52 11.39
N GLU A 501 -0.26 10.19 11.71
CA GLU A 501 -1.48 9.56 12.24
C GLU A 501 -2.06 8.56 11.23
N ILE A 502 -2.31 7.31 11.63
CA ILE A 502 -3.14 6.37 10.86
C ILE A 502 -4.59 6.80 10.98
N ILE A 503 -5.22 7.07 9.84
CA ILE A 503 -6.62 7.50 9.78
C ILE A 503 -7.58 6.40 9.32
N GLN A 504 -7.10 5.44 8.53
CA GLN A 504 -7.93 4.37 7.96
C GLN A 504 -7.05 3.19 7.53
N ILE A 505 -7.60 1.98 7.59
CA ILE A 505 -6.96 0.76 7.07
C ILE A 505 -7.96 0.10 6.12
N GLU A 506 -7.69 0.15 4.82
CA GLU A 506 -8.53 -0.46 3.79
C GLU A 506 -8.00 -1.86 3.45
N ARG A 507 -8.89 -2.85 3.36
CA ARG A 507 -8.55 -4.22 2.94
C ARG A 507 -8.83 -4.42 1.47
N HIS A 508 -7.88 -5.05 0.78
CA HIS A 508 -7.93 -5.20 -0.68
C HIS A 508 -7.50 -6.59 -1.14
N THR A 509 -8.19 -7.08 -2.17
CA THR A 509 -7.88 -8.28 -2.94
C THR A 509 -7.53 -7.90 -4.38
N VAL A 510 -7.05 -8.86 -5.20
CA VAL A 510 -6.87 -8.63 -6.64
C VAL A 510 -8.18 -8.17 -7.30
N MET A 511 -9.33 -8.73 -6.88
CA MET A 511 -10.64 -8.38 -7.40
C MET A 511 -11.09 -6.97 -6.98
N SER A 512 -10.96 -6.60 -5.69
CA SER A 512 -11.40 -5.27 -5.24
C SER A 512 -10.55 -4.15 -5.85
N LEU A 513 -9.24 -4.35 -6.03
CA LEU A 513 -8.38 -3.42 -6.76
C LEU A 513 -8.74 -3.34 -8.25
N SER A 514 -9.10 -4.47 -8.87
CA SER A 514 -9.58 -4.47 -10.27
C SER A 514 -10.85 -3.65 -10.43
N ALA A 515 -11.80 -3.79 -9.49
CA ALA A 515 -13.03 -3.01 -9.46
C ALA A 515 -12.78 -1.53 -9.14
N GLU A 516 -11.84 -1.20 -8.25
CA GLU A 516 -11.45 0.16 -7.93
C GLU A 516 -10.85 0.89 -9.15
N ILE A 517 -9.90 0.25 -9.85
CA ILE A 517 -9.28 0.80 -11.07
C ILE A 517 -10.32 0.98 -12.18
N GLN A 518 -11.19 -0.03 -12.41
CA GLN A 518 -12.25 0.08 -13.40
C GLN A 518 -13.28 1.17 -13.04
N ARG A 519 -13.61 1.34 -11.75
CA ARG A 519 -14.55 2.36 -11.27
C ARG A 519 -14.00 3.78 -11.47
N LEU A 520 -12.77 4.03 -11.00
CA LEU A 520 -12.13 5.34 -10.97
C LEU A 520 -11.57 5.77 -12.33
N TYR A 521 -10.94 4.85 -13.06
CA TYR A 521 -10.15 5.16 -14.26
C TYR A 521 -10.68 4.55 -15.56
N LYS A 522 -11.72 3.70 -15.50
CA LYS A 522 -12.30 2.97 -16.64
C LYS A 522 -11.32 2.02 -17.36
N ILE A 523 -10.28 1.56 -16.63
CA ILE A 523 -9.22 0.70 -17.15
C ILE A 523 -9.41 -0.76 -16.69
N LYS A 524 -9.55 -1.68 -17.65
CA LYS A 524 -9.52 -3.14 -17.44
C LYS A 524 -8.08 -3.56 -17.13
N VAL A 525 -7.68 -3.44 -15.86
CA VAL A 525 -6.29 -3.64 -15.40
C VAL A 525 -5.63 -4.95 -15.86
N LYS A 526 -6.41 -6.02 -16.06
CA LYS A 526 -5.92 -7.31 -16.60
C LYS A 526 -5.23 -7.17 -17.96
N ASP A 527 -5.59 -6.19 -18.78
CA ASP A 527 -5.02 -5.99 -20.12
C ASP A 527 -3.54 -5.59 -20.06
N SER A 528 -3.05 -5.09 -18.92
CA SER A 528 -1.63 -4.83 -18.69
C SER A 528 -0.77 -6.10 -18.84
N LEU A 529 -1.35 -7.29 -18.64
CA LEU A 529 -0.67 -8.57 -18.85
C LEU A 529 -0.27 -8.79 -20.32
N ALA A 530 -0.96 -8.17 -21.28
CA ALA A 530 -0.54 -8.15 -22.69
C ALA A 530 0.81 -7.45 -22.88
N ILE A 531 1.09 -6.38 -22.11
CA ILE A 531 2.39 -5.69 -22.14
C ILE A 531 3.50 -6.64 -21.67
N LEU A 532 3.28 -7.37 -20.57
CA LEU A 532 4.23 -8.36 -20.06
C LEU A 532 4.45 -9.52 -21.05
N HIS A 533 3.38 -10.00 -21.71
CA HIS A 533 3.47 -11.00 -22.77
C HIS A 533 4.32 -10.50 -23.96
N ASN A 534 4.07 -9.29 -24.46
CA ASN A 534 4.83 -8.67 -25.55
C ASN A 534 6.32 -8.47 -25.17
N VAL A 535 6.61 -8.09 -23.92
CA VAL A 535 7.99 -7.99 -23.40
C VAL A 535 8.70 -9.34 -23.45
N ILE A 536 8.07 -10.41 -22.99
CA ILE A 536 8.67 -11.76 -23.03
C ILE A 536 8.87 -12.21 -24.48
N GLU A 537 7.82 -12.08 -25.31
CA GLU A 537 7.81 -12.46 -26.73
C GLU A 537 8.95 -11.80 -27.52
N LYS A 538 9.20 -10.50 -27.30
CA LYS A 538 10.29 -9.78 -27.98
C LYS A 538 11.67 -10.08 -27.40
N LEU A 539 11.81 -10.17 -26.06
CA LEU A 539 13.11 -10.39 -25.44
C LEU A 539 13.62 -11.83 -25.60
N SER A 540 12.75 -12.84 -25.60
CA SER A 540 13.15 -14.24 -25.83
C SER A 540 13.76 -14.50 -27.21
N CYS A 541 13.52 -13.63 -28.20
CA CYS A 541 14.09 -13.72 -29.55
C CYS A 541 15.50 -13.08 -29.67
N LEU A 542 15.99 -12.38 -28.65
CA LEU A 542 17.30 -11.71 -28.70
C LEU A 542 18.44 -12.66 -28.32
N THR A 543 19.65 -12.35 -28.80
CA THR A 543 20.88 -13.08 -28.43
C THR A 543 21.21 -12.92 -26.94
N PRO A 544 21.95 -13.86 -26.32
CA PRO A 544 22.55 -13.64 -25.01
C PRO A 544 23.38 -12.34 -24.93
N GLY A 545 23.46 -11.74 -23.74
CA GLY A 545 24.13 -10.46 -23.47
C GLY A 545 23.36 -9.56 -22.52
N ARG A 546 23.88 -8.35 -22.25
CA ARG A 546 23.16 -7.31 -21.49
C ARG A 546 22.46 -6.33 -22.43
N TYR A 547 21.31 -5.85 -21.95
CA TYR A 547 20.45 -4.90 -22.64
C TYR A 547 19.89 -3.87 -21.65
N LEU A 548 19.45 -2.74 -22.18
CA LEU A 548 18.67 -1.74 -21.47
C LEU A 548 17.34 -1.57 -22.21
N MET A 549 16.23 -1.79 -21.53
CA MET A 549 14.90 -1.47 -22.07
C MET A 549 14.45 -0.12 -21.49
N ARG A 550 14.08 0.83 -22.36
CA ARG A 550 13.74 2.21 -22.01
C ARG A 550 12.39 2.60 -22.59
N TYR A 551 11.56 3.23 -21.77
CA TYR A 551 10.31 3.88 -22.18
C TYR A 551 10.41 5.40 -21.99
N THR A 552 9.85 6.15 -22.95
CA THR A 552 9.70 7.60 -22.88
C THR A 552 8.41 8.02 -23.59
N ALA A 553 7.57 8.83 -22.94
CA ALA A 553 6.26 9.24 -23.46
C ALA A 553 6.29 9.84 -24.88
N GLN A 554 7.40 10.50 -25.25
CA GLN A 554 7.61 11.06 -26.60
C GLN A 554 7.63 10.04 -27.74
N HIS A 555 7.82 8.75 -27.45
CA HIS A 555 7.81 7.67 -28.45
C HIS A 555 6.51 6.85 -28.44
N GLY A 556 5.46 7.34 -27.77
CA GLY A 556 4.14 6.70 -27.77
C GLY A 556 4.13 5.35 -27.03
N PRO A 557 3.32 4.36 -27.47
CA PRO A 557 3.12 3.09 -26.77
C PRO A 557 4.23 2.05 -27.07
N PHE A 558 5.50 2.46 -27.05
CA PHE A 558 6.64 1.60 -27.36
C PHE A 558 7.78 1.78 -26.35
N ALA A 559 8.38 0.69 -25.91
CA ALA A 559 9.68 0.70 -25.24
C ALA A 559 10.78 0.22 -26.20
N TYR A 560 11.93 0.86 -26.15
CA TYR A 560 13.09 0.58 -26.99
C TYR A 560 14.10 -0.27 -26.24
N VAL A 561 14.69 -1.24 -26.92
CA VAL A 561 15.66 -2.18 -26.36
C VAL A 561 17.01 -1.94 -27.02
N TYR A 562 17.99 -1.59 -26.19
CA TYR A 562 19.36 -1.30 -26.60
C TYR A 562 20.29 -2.39 -26.10
N LYS A 563 21.23 -2.87 -26.92
CA LYS A 563 22.24 -3.88 -26.56
C LYS A 563 23.54 -3.21 -26.14
N GLU A 564 24.20 -3.79 -25.13
CA GLU A 564 25.56 -3.44 -24.70
C GLU A 564 26.56 -3.46 -25.88
N THR A 565 27.45 -2.47 -25.94
CA THR A 565 28.57 -2.37 -26.89
C THR A 565 29.79 -1.72 -26.23
N ASP A 566 30.98 -1.98 -26.76
CA ASP A 566 32.23 -1.35 -26.31
C ASP A 566 32.50 0.00 -27.00
N GLU A 567 31.89 0.24 -28.16
CA GLU A 567 32.11 1.43 -28.99
C GLU A 567 30.98 2.47 -28.84
N CYS A 568 31.32 3.76 -28.97
CA CYS A 568 30.32 4.83 -29.08
C CYS A 568 29.84 4.91 -30.54
N GLY A 569 28.64 4.40 -30.80
CA GLY A 569 27.91 4.61 -32.07
C GLY A 569 27.28 5.99 -32.19
#